data_AF-A0A532VC38-F1
#
_entry.id   AF-A0A532VC38-F1
#
_cell.length_a   1.000
_cell.length_b   1.000
_cell.length_c   1.000
_cell.angle_alpha   90.00
_cell.angle_beta   90.00
_cell.angle_gamma   90.00
#
_symmetry.space_group_name_H-M   'P 1'
#
loop_
_entity.id
_entity.type
_entity.pdbx_description
1 polymer ?
#
loop_
_entity_poly.entity_id
_entity_poly.type
_entity_poly.pdbx_seq_one_letter_code
_entity_poly.pdbx_strand_id
1 'polypeptide(L)'
;MAEGGNAFFIKYFILGIIPFSRSSSNTASTIGSVKLSRLRKDSFSSRYESLYSLTVGSNFFKISFKTATIRKAEHALSRGWCDLVNIRISKCGGVLASVRLLAAVREAGGRAQLGCQVGETGLLSAAGRHLACTLNHLEYLEGAYDRYLLSVQLTEPDITFGTGGWAPALRGPGLGVTVRQRVLERFCVRQSAVPW
;
A
#
# COMPACT_ATOMS: atom_id res chain seq x y z
N MET A 1 -19.34 -19.13 25.92
CA MET A 1 -18.40 -20.13 25.36
C MET A 1 -17.92 -19.60 24.01
N ALA A 2 -16.60 -19.42 23.89
CA ALA A 2 -15.77 -19.10 22.71
C ALA A 2 -16.16 -17.94 21.75
N GLU A 3 -15.76 -16.70 22.07
CA GLU A 3 -15.43 -15.68 21.05
C GLU A 3 -13.99 -15.18 21.24
N GLY A 4 -13.04 -16.12 21.30
CA GLY A 4 -11.61 -15.84 21.18
C GLY A 4 -11.21 -15.72 19.71
N GLY A 5 -11.84 -14.82 18.95
CA GLY A 5 -11.48 -14.59 17.56
C GLY A 5 -10.21 -13.76 17.49
N ASN A 6 -9.05 -14.38 17.26
CA ASN A 6 -7.77 -13.70 17.03
C ASN A 6 -7.96 -12.47 16.14
N ALA A 7 -7.90 -11.28 16.73
CA ALA A 7 -8.02 -10.03 16.01
C ALA A 7 -6.69 -9.79 15.29
N PHE A 8 -6.69 -9.96 13.97
CA PHE A 8 -5.53 -9.66 13.14
C PHE A 8 -5.45 -8.16 12.91
N PHE A 9 -4.31 -7.56 13.23
CA PHE A 9 -4.04 -6.16 12.98
C PHE A 9 -2.86 -6.01 12.03
N ILE A 10 -2.91 -4.96 11.21
CA ILE A 10 -1.81 -4.51 10.37
C ILE A 10 -1.47 -3.07 10.71
N LYS A 11 -0.19 -2.72 10.60
CA LYS A 11 0.30 -1.38 10.93
C LYS A 11 0.53 -0.59 9.64
N TYR A 12 -0.40 0.31 9.36
CA TYR A 12 -0.30 1.36 8.36
C TYR A 12 0.62 2.48 8.80
N PHE A 13 0.96 3.28 7.82
CA PHE A 13 1.99 4.29 7.90
C PHE A 13 1.40 5.70 7.91
N ILE A 14 2.04 6.69 8.52
CA ILE A 14 1.88 8.12 8.20
C ILE A 14 3.29 8.73 8.10
N LEU A 15 3.77 9.05 6.89
CA LEU A 15 4.91 9.96 6.62
C LEU A 15 6.22 9.88 7.48
N GLY A 16 6.67 8.73 7.99
CA GLY A 16 8.10 8.30 8.17
C GLY A 16 8.31 6.78 8.50
N ILE A 17 8.66 5.95 7.51
CA ILE A 17 8.39 4.49 7.30
C ILE A 17 8.55 3.55 8.52
N ILE A 18 7.61 2.62 8.74
CA ILE A 18 7.60 1.64 9.85
C ILE A 18 7.58 0.21 9.30
N PRO A 19 8.44 -0.72 9.78
CA PRO A 19 8.44 -2.10 9.31
C PRO A 19 7.08 -2.77 9.56
N PHE A 20 6.60 -3.48 8.54
CA PHE A 20 5.40 -4.32 8.64
C PHE A 20 5.64 -5.41 9.67
N SER A 21 4.83 -5.44 10.73
CA SER A 21 4.78 -6.54 11.68
C SER A 21 3.37 -7.10 11.76
N ARG A 22 3.27 -8.44 11.73
CA ARG A 22 2.05 -9.15 12.11
C ARG A 22 2.12 -9.41 13.60
N SER A 23 1.11 -8.97 14.36
CA SER A 23 0.96 -9.39 15.75
C SER A 23 -0.48 -9.74 16.08
N SER A 24 -0.64 -10.69 17.01
CA SER A 24 -1.87 -10.95 17.77
C SER A 24 -1.89 -10.18 19.10
N SER A 25 -0.81 -9.48 19.46
CA SER A 25 -0.62 -8.79 20.73
C SER A 25 -0.09 -7.35 20.54
N ASN A 26 -0.61 -6.43 21.34
CA ASN A 26 -0.47 -4.97 21.18
C ASN A 26 0.88 -4.38 21.64
N THR A 27 1.99 -5.12 21.57
CA THR A 27 3.29 -4.69 22.11
C THR A 27 3.95 -3.65 21.21
N ALA A 28 3.97 -2.41 21.69
CA ALA A 28 4.61 -1.27 21.04
C ALA A 28 6.14 -1.42 21.07
N SER A 29 6.74 -1.79 19.93
CA SER A 29 8.18 -1.65 19.72
C SER A 29 8.50 -0.23 19.23
N THR A 30 9.40 0.47 19.92
CA THR A 30 9.90 1.80 19.60
C THR A 30 10.52 1.85 18.20
N ILE A 31 10.07 2.80 17.39
CA ILE A 31 10.38 2.98 15.97
C ILE A 31 11.58 3.93 15.84
N GLY A 32 12.63 3.53 15.11
CA GLY A 32 13.72 4.44 14.72
C GLY A 32 13.25 5.51 13.73
N SER A 33 13.91 6.67 13.69
CA SER A 33 13.55 7.74 12.75
C SER A 33 13.78 7.32 11.30
N VAL A 34 12.86 7.70 10.43
CA VAL A 34 12.90 7.35 9.01
C VAL A 34 12.74 8.56 8.12
N LYS A 35 13.64 8.70 7.15
CA LYS A 35 13.69 9.82 6.20
C LYS A 35 13.52 9.32 4.76
N LEU A 36 12.59 9.93 4.03
CA LEU A 36 12.45 9.76 2.59
C LEU A 36 13.01 11.01 1.88
N SER A 37 13.93 10.82 0.95
CA SER A 37 14.47 11.92 0.14
C SER A 37 14.58 11.54 -1.33
N ARG A 38 14.46 12.52 -2.22
CA ARG A 38 14.62 12.30 -3.66
C ARG A 38 16.10 12.05 -3.99
N LEU A 39 16.39 11.03 -4.78
CA LEU A 39 17.75 10.76 -5.25
C LEU A 39 18.11 11.73 -6.39
N ARG A 40 19.37 12.22 -6.42
CA ARG A 40 19.88 13.11 -7.48
C ARG A 40 19.91 12.40 -8.85
N LYS A 41 19.67 13.16 -9.92
CA LYS A 41 19.46 12.65 -11.29
C LYS A 41 20.73 12.09 -11.95
N ASP A 42 21.91 12.41 -11.44
CA ASP A 42 23.15 12.50 -12.21
C ASP A 42 23.77 11.13 -12.63
N SER A 43 23.07 10.02 -12.42
CA SER A 43 23.54 8.68 -12.85
C SER A 43 22.43 7.75 -13.32
N PHE A 44 21.18 8.24 -13.44
CA PHE A 44 20.01 7.41 -13.69
C PHE A 44 19.33 7.74 -15.02
N SER A 45 18.90 6.71 -15.75
CA SER A 45 18.08 6.89 -16.96
C SER A 45 16.88 7.79 -16.66
N SER A 46 16.63 8.78 -17.53
CA SER A 46 15.44 9.67 -17.50
C SER A 46 14.09 8.92 -17.46
N ARG A 47 14.08 7.60 -17.65
CA ARG A 47 12.87 6.77 -17.55
C ARG A 47 12.44 6.42 -16.12
N TYR A 48 13.32 6.56 -15.11
CA TYR A 48 13.05 6.21 -13.69
C TYR A 48 13.11 7.43 -12.75
N GLU A 49 12.54 8.57 -13.17
CA GLU A 49 12.57 9.87 -12.46
C GLU A 49 11.94 9.94 -11.05
N SER A 50 11.45 8.83 -10.51
CA SER A 50 10.80 8.75 -9.20
C SER A 50 11.44 7.69 -8.31
N LEU A 51 12.76 7.63 -8.31
CA LEU A 51 13.52 6.90 -7.30
C LEU A 51 13.67 7.78 -6.05
N TYR A 52 13.36 7.20 -4.91
CA TYR A 52 13.52 7.85 -3.61
C TYR A 52 14.41 6.99 -2.75
N SER A 53 15.18 7.61 -1.86
CA SER A 53 15.90 6.90 -0.83
C SER A 53 15.11 6.88 0.46
N LEU A 54 15.03 5.71 1.04
CA LEU A 54 14.50 5.45 2.37
C LEU A 54 15.66 5.10 3.31
N THR A 55 15.81 5.86 4.39
CA THR A 55 16.74 5.52 5.48
C THR A 55 15.98 5.06 6.71
N VAL A 56 16.27 3.86 7.23
CA VAL A 56 15.70 3.32 8.48
C VAL A 56 16.83 3.00 9.45
N GLY A 57 16.99 3.80 10.51
CA GLY A 57 18.18 3.71 11.37
C GLY A 57 19.45 3.94 10.55
N SER A 58 20.37 2.96 10.55
CA SER A 58 21.61 3.00 9.74
C SER A 58 21.46 2.40 8.32
N ASN A 59 20.29 1.84 7.97
CA ASN A 59 20.07 1.18 6.68
C ASN A 59 19.53 2.15 5.63
N PHE A 60 19.95 1.99 4.37
CA PHE A 60 19.54 2.82 3.24
C PHE A 60 18.99 1.95 2.10
N PHE A 61 17.84 2.32 1.55
CA PHE A 61 17.15 1.61 0.48
C PHE A 61 16.71 2.56 -0.64
N LYS A 62 16.89 2.17 -1.90
CA LYS A 62 16.36 2.84 -3.08
C LYS A 62 14.98 2.27 -3.41
N ILE A 63 13.97 3.11 -3.46
CA ILE A 63 12.58 2.72 -3.73
C ILE A 63 12.14 3.21 -5.11
N SER A 64 11.56 2.31 -5.92
CA SER A 64 10.90 2.68 -7.17
C SER A 64 9.38 2.81 -7.02
N PHE A 65 8.84 3.99 -7.34
CA PHE A 65 7.41 4.31 -7.30
C PHE A 65 6.68 4.22 -8.65
N LYS A 66 7.43 4.05 -9.74
CA LYS A 66 6.91 3.98 -11.13
C LYS A 66 6.86 2.56 -11.70
N THR A 67 7.37 1.58 -10.95
CA THR A 67 7.39 0.19 -11.38
C THR A 67 6.00 -0.43 -11.19
N ALA A 68 5.26 -0.57 -12.29
CA ALA A 68 3.90 -1.13 -12.30
C ALA A 68 3.79 -2.49 -13.01
N THR A 69 4.88 -3.00 -13.57
CA THR A 69 4.91 -4.23 -14.38
C THR A 69 6.12 -5.07 -14.00
N ILE A 70 5.99 -6.39 -14.10
CA ILE A 70 7.06 -7.36 -13.82
C ILE A 70 8.36 -7.01 -14.57
N ARG A 71 8.30 -6.84 -15.89
CA ARG A 71 9.48 -6.49 -16.72
C ARG A 71 10.24 -5.26 -16.22
N LYS A 72 9.52 -4.22 -15.76
CA LYS A 72 10.14 -3.00 -15.21
C LYS A 72 10.77 -3.25 -13.85
N ALA A 73 10.17 -4.13 -13.04
CA ALA A 73 10.69 -4.49 -11.73
C ALA A 73 12.00 -5.26 -11.87
N GLU A 74 11.98 -6.35 -12.63
CA GLU A 74 13.17 -7.16 -12.90
C GLU A 74 14.30 -6.34 -13.51
N HIS A 75 13.98 -5.45 -14.45
CA HIS A 75 14.98 -4.57 -15.05
C HIS A 75 15.55 -3.57 -14.05
N ALA A 76 14.73 -2.96 -13.19
CA ALA A 76 15.22 -2.03 -12.18
C ALA A 76 16.08 -2.73 -11.11
N LEU A 77 15.68 -3.94 -10.69
CA LEU A 77 16.40 -4.75 -9.69
C LEU A 77 17.74 -5.24 -10.25
N SER A 78 17.75 -5.85 -11.44
CA SER A 78 18.97 -6.36 -12.09
C SER A 78 20.03 -5.28 -12.38
N ARG A 79 19.60 -4.02 -12.51
CA ARG A 79 20.47 -2.86 -12.71
C ARG A 79 20.91 -2.19 -11.39
N GLY A 80 20.45 -2.68 -10.24
CA GLY A 80 20.73 -2.07 -8.93
C GLY A 80 20.12 -0.67 -8.77
N TRP A 81 19.08 -0.36 -9.53
CA TRP A 81 18.43 0.95 -9.52
C TRP A 81 17.49 1.15 -8.35
N CYS A 82 16.87 0.06 -7.89
CA CYS A 82 16.10 0.03 -6.66
C CYS A 82 16.40 -1.24 -5.89
N ASP A 83 16.26 -1.16 -4.56
CA ASP A 83 16.29 -2.30 -3.64
C ASP A 83 14.86 -2.74 -3.28
N LEU A 84 13.90 -1.81 -3.41
CA LEU A 84 12.51 -2.00 -3.03
C LEU A 84 11.54 -1.46 -4.09
N VAL A 85 10.53 -2.24 -4.43
CA VAL A 85 9.47 -1.88 -5.39
C VAL A 85 8.20 -1.46 -4.67
N ASN A 86 7.67 -0.28 -4.99
CA ASN A 86 6.36 0.15 -4.50
C ASN A 86 5.24 -0.39 -5.38
N ILE A 87 4.49 -1.34 -4.85
CA ILE A 87 3.33 -1.96 -5.49
C ILE A 87 2.09 -1.14 -5.15
N ARG A 88 1.46 -0.54 -6.16
CA ARG A 88 0.19 0.18 -6.03
C ARG A 88 -0.89 -0.52 -6.85
N ILE A 89 -1.96 -0.97 -6.20
CA ILE A 89 -3.01 -1.78 -6.84
C ILE A 89 -3.57 -1.11 -8.10
N SER A 90 -3.93 0.17 -8.00
CA SER A 90 -4.49 0.93 -9.13
C SER A 90 -3.51 1.15 -10.29
N LYS A 91 -2.20 1.14 -10.02
CA LYS A 91 -1.17 1.31 -11.06
C LYS A 91 -0.80 -0.01 -11.72
N CYS A 92 -0.88 -1.11 -11.00
CA CYS A 92 -0.56 -2.44 -11.52
C CYS A 92 -1.68 -3.04 -12.37
N GLY A 93 -2.86 -2.43 -12.39
CA GLY A 93 -4.03 -2.99 -13.08
C GLY A 93 -4.87 -3.93 -12.20
N GLY A 94 -4.84 -3.76 -10.88
CA GLY A 94 -5.68 -4.48 -9.95
C GLY A 94 -4.94 -5.50 -9.09
N VAL A 95 -5.74 -6.18 -8.25
CA VAL A 95 -5.24 -7.04 -7.16
C VAL A 95 -4.37 -8.18 -7.67
N LEU A 96 -4.85 -8.95 -8.66
CA LEU A 96 -4.12 -10.11 -9.19
C LEU A 96 -2.78 -9.71 -9.83
N ALA A 97 -2.76 -8.59 -10.56
CA ALA A 97 -1.53 -8.07 -11.16
C ALA A 97 -0.53 -7.63 -10.09
N SER A 98 -0.99 -7.02 -8.99
CA SER A 98 -0.15 -6.70 -7.84
C SER A 98 0.45 -7.93 -7.16
N VAL A 99 -0.32 -9.01 -7.00
CA VAL A 99 0.19 -10.27 -6.43
C VAL A 99 1.27 -10.89 -7.32
N ARG A 100 1.04 -10.93 -8.65
CA ARG A 100 2.04 -11.43 -9.61
C ARG A 100 3.31 -10.58 -9.60
N LEU A 101 3.17 -9.26 -9.49
CA LEU A 101 4.32 -8.36 -9.37
C LEU A 101 5.12 -8.62 -8.09
N LEU A 102 4.44 -8.83 -6.95
CA LEU A 102 5.13 -9.19 -5.71
C LEU A 102 5.92 -10.49 -5.85
N ALA A 103 5.33 -11.52 -6.46
CA ALA A 103 6.01 -12.80 -6.69
C ALA A 103 7.30 -12.61 -7.52
N ALA A 104 7.21 -11.91 -8.65
CA ALA A 104 8.38 -11.68 -9.51
C ALA A 104 9.47 -10.82 -8.83
N VAL A 105 9.07 -9.81 -8.05
CA VAL A 105 10.03 -9.00 -7.27
C VAL A 105 10.81 -9.87 -6.29
N ARG A 106 10.13 -10.81 -5.63
CA ARG A 106 10.76 -11.74 -4.68
C ARG A 106 11.69 -12.73 -5.37
N GLU A 107 11.27 -13.29 -6.49
CA GLU A 107 12.09 -14.21 -7.29
C GLU A 107 13.38 -13.53 -7.78
N ALA A 108 13.31 -12.23 -8.09
CA ALA A 108 14.46 -11.41 -8.44
C ALA A 108 15.31 -10.96 -7.22
N GLY A 109 15.01 -11.43 -6.01
CA GLY A 109 15.72 -11.08 -4.77
C GLY A 109 15.43 -9.66 -4.26
N GLY A 110 14.42 -8.98 -4.81
CA GLY A 110 14.01 -7.64 -4.41
C GLY A 110 13.06 -7.62 -3.22
N ARG A 111 12.90 -6.43 -2.63
CA ARG A 111 11.92 -6.16 -1.57
C ARG A 111 10.72 -5.42 -2.14
N ALA A 112 9.59 -5.46 -1.42
CA ALA A 112 8.38 -4.77 -1.85
C ALA A 112 7.71 -4.02 -0.70
N GLN A 113 7.07 -2.91 -1.03
CA GLN A 113 6.07 -2.29 -0.17
C GLN A 113 4.73 -2.25 -0.90
N LEU A 114 3.65 -2.25 -0.13
CA LEU A 114 2.32 -1.95 -0.64
C LEU A 114 2.05 -0.47 -0.42
N GLY A 115 2.04 0.31 -1.49
CA GLY A 115 1.79 1.74 -1.44
C GLY A 115 0.38 2.11 -1.83
N CYS A 116 0.04 3.36 -1.53
CA CYS A 116 -1.26 3.94 -1.84
C CYS A 116 -1.18 4.95 -2.98
N GLN A 117 -2.34 5.30 -3.52
CA GLN A 117 -2.48 6.45 -4.42
C GLN A 117 -2.91 7.67 -3.60
N VAL A 118 -2.34 8.84 -3.89
CA VAL A 118 -2.80 10.10 -3.26
C VAL A 118 -4.27 10.32 -3.63
N GLY A 119 -5.12 10.50 -2.61
CA GLY A 119 -6.56 10.66 -2.79
C GLY A 119 -7.28 9.37 -3.17
N GLU A 120 -6.74 8.19 -2.81
CA GLU A 120 -7.47 6.94 -2.96
C GLU A 120 -8.76 6.90 -2.13
N THR A 121 -9.75 6.15 -2.60
CA THR A 121 -11.02 5.95 -1.91
C THR A 121 -10.97 4.70 -1.04
N GLY A 122 -11.93 4.57 -0.12
CA GLY A 122 -12.01 3.40 0.76
C GLY A 122 -12.12 2.05 0.04
N LEU A 123 -12.54 2.02 -1.24
CA LEU A 123 -12.49 0.78 -2.05
C LEU A 123 -11.05 0.29 -2.27
N LEU A 124 -10.15 1.21 -2.64
CA LEU A 124 -8.75 0.85 -2.86
C LEU A 124 -8.03 0.61 -1.54
N SER A 125 -8.34 1.39 -0.50
CA SER A 125 -7.88 1.17 0.88
C SER A 125 -8.26 -0.23 1.38
N ALA A 126 -9.50 -0.68 1.11
CA ALA A 126 -9.99 -1.99 1.50
C ALA A 126 -9.27 -3.12 0.74
N ALA A 127 -9.12 -2.98 -0.58
CA ALA A 127 -8.35 -3.94 -1.38
C ALA A 127 -6.89 -4.04 -0.89
N GLY A 128 -6.28 -2.89 -0.56
CA GLY A 128 -4.96 -2.82 0.06
C GLY A 128 -4.91 -3.56 1.39
N ARG A 129 -5.94 -3.41 2.24
CA ARG A 129 -6.02 -4.14 3.51
C ARG A 129 -6.04 -5.65 3.33
N HIS A 130 -6.85 -6.14 2.40
CA HIS A 130 -6.92 -7.57 2.11
C HIS A 130 -5.57 -8.11 1.65
N LEU A 131 -4.87 -7.39 0.78
CA LEU A 131 -3.52 -7.78 0.36
C LEU A 131 -2.52 -7.73 1.53
N ALA A 132 -2.54 -6.70 2.36
CA ALA A 132 -1.64 -6.57 3.51
C ALA A 132 -1.86 -7.69 4.56
N CYS A 133 -3.11 -8.09 4.79
CA CYS A 133 -3.43 -9.19 5.70
C CYS A 133 -3.05 -10.56 5.12
N THR A 134 -3.13 -10.73 3.79
CA THR A 134 -2.93 -12.02 3.13
C THR A 134 -1.48 -12.28 2.76
N LEU A 135 -0.84 -11.29 2.13
CA LEU A 135 0.50 -11.44 1.56
C LEU A 135 1.55 -11.39 2.67
N ASN A 136 2.46 -12.36 2.63
CA ASN A 136 3.74 -12.29 3.33
C ASN A 136 4.71 -11.49 2.45
N HIS A 137 5.80 -10.97 3.03
CA HIS A 137 6.92 -10.32 2.29
C HIS A 137 6.64 -8.91 1.76
N LEU A 138 5.69 -8.20 2.37
CA LEU A 138 5.63 -6.75 2.27
C LEU A 138 6.46 -6.16 3.42
N GLU A 139 7.39 -5.28 3.10
CA GLU A 139 8.26 -4.64 4.08
C GLU A 139 7.56 -3.46 4.76
N TYR A 140 6.76 -2.72 3.98
CA TYR A 140 6.07 -1.50 4.41
C TYR A 140 4.67 -1.43 3.81
N LEU A 141 3.76 -0.76 4.52
CA LEU A 141 2.37 -0.57 4.13
C LEU A 141 1.97 0.90 4.18
N GLU A 142 1.48 1.43 3.06
CA GLU A 142 0.84 2.75 2.98
C GLU A 142 -0.66 2.58 2.64
N GLY A 143 -1.47 3.59 2.96
CA GLY A 143 -2.86 3.66 2.54
C GLY A 143 -3.85 3.85 3.67
N ALA A 144 -5.14 3.77 3.33
CA ALA A 144 -6.23 4.08 4.25
C ALA A 144 -6.20 5.51 4.79
N TYR A 145 -5.83 6.45 3.90
CA TYR A 145 -5.79 7.88 4.19
C TYR A 145 -7.07 8.61 3.75
N ASP A 146 -8.09 7.90 3.31
CA ASP A 146 -9.32 8.47 2.76
C ASP A 146 -9.94 9.53 3.67
N ARG A 147 -10.07 9.29 4.98
CA ARG A 147 -10.52 10.31 5.97
C ARG A 147 -9.65 11.57 6.01
N TYR A 148 -8.35 11.48 5.74
CA TYR A 148 -7.42 12.62 5.84
C TYR A 148 -7.29 13.41 4.54
N LEU A 149 -7.46 12.75 3.39
CA LEU A 149 -7.23 13.35 2.06
C LEU A 149 -8.53 13.74 1.36
N LEU A 150 -9.64 13.09 1.67
CA LEU A 150 -10.93 13.36 1.05
C LEU A 150 -11.80 14.19 1.99
N SER A 151 -12.51 15.19 1.44
CA SER A 151 -13.47 15.98 2.21
C SER A 151 -14.70 15.18 2.65
N VAL A 152 -14.96 14.03 2.01
CA VAL A 152 -16.06 13.12 2.33
C VAL A 152 -15.69 11.68 2.00
N GLN A 153 -16.14 10.75 2.84
CA GLN A 153 -15.95 9.32 2.63
C GLN A 153 -17.01 8.74 1.71
N LEU A 154 -16.56 8.03 0.67
CA LEU A 154 -17.41 7.37 -0.33
C LEU A 154 -17.81 5.94 0.05
N THR A 155 -17.25 5.38 1.11
CA THR A 155 -17.52 4.02 1.58
C THR A 155 -17.89 4.00 3.05
N GLU A 156 -18.54 2.93 3.48
CA GLU A 156 -18.78 2.60 4.89
C GLU A 156 -18.48 1.10 5.14
N PRO A 157 -18.02 0.72 6.35
CA PRO A 157 -17.67 1.60 7.46
C PRO A 157 -16.40 2.42 7.16
N ASP A 158 -16.08 3.35 8.04
CA ASP A 158 -14.79 4.01 8.00
C ASP A 158 -13.69 3.01 8.36
N ILE A 159 -12.75 2.84 7.45
CA ILE A 159 -11.66 1.87 7.56
C ILE A 159 -10.30 2.54 7.75
N THR A 160 -10.26 3.80 8.17
CA THR A 160 -9.03 4.51 8.54
C THR A 160 -8.33 3.72 9.65
N PHE A 161 -7.00 3.64 9.58
CA PHE A 161 -6.23 3.06 10.67
C PHE A 161 -6.37 3.89 11.96
N GLY A 162 -6.22 3.24 13.10
CA GLY A 162 -6.22 3.86 14.42
C GLY A 162 -4.82 4.26 14.91
N THR A 163 -4.69 4.43 16.22
CA THR A 163 -3.46 4.87 16.88
C THR A 163 -2.26 4.02 16.49
N GLY A 164 -1.13 4.69 16.22
CA GLY A 164 0.11 4.01 15.81
C GLY A 164 0.04 3.36 14.43
N GLY A 165 -1.00 3.63 13.65
CA GLY A 165 -1.20 3.05 12.33
C GLY A 165 -1.94 1.71 12.35
N TRP A 166 -2.41 1.22 13.50
CA TRP A 166 -3.03 -0.09 13.56
C TRP A 166 -4.43 -0.12 12.94
N ALA A 167 -4.68 -1.09 12.06
CA ALA A 167 -5.99 -1.35 11.49
C ALA A 167 -6.33 -2.84 11.58
N PRO A 168 -7.57 -3.20 11.96
CA PRO A 168 -7.99 -4.59 11.95
C PRO A 168 -8.14 -5.10 10.52
N ALA A 169 -8.00 -6.42 10.36
CA ALA A 169 -8.41 -7.11 9.15
C ALA A 169 -9.90 -6.84 8.87
N LEU A 170 -10.22 -6.57 7.60
CA LEU A 170 -11.60 -6.39 7.18
C LEU A 170 -12.29 -7.76 7.13
N ARG A 171 -13.51 -7.82 7.67
CA ARG A 171 -14.32 -9.04 7.73
C ARG A 171 -15.56 -8.87 6.87
N GLY A 172 -16.19 -9.99 6.53
CA GLY A 172 -17.37 -10.02 5.68
C GLY A 172 -17.05 -10.25 4.19
N PRO A 173 -18.10 -10.35 3.35
CA PRO A 173 -17.94 -10.70 1.94
C PRO A 173 -17.28 -9.56 1.13
N GLY A 174 -16.60 -9.96 0.04
CA GLY A 174 -15.99 -9.02 -0.89
C GLY A 174 -14.89 -8.17 -0.25
N LEU A 175 -14.96 -6.84 -0.44
CA LEU A 175 -14.00 -5.91 0.13
C LEU A 175 -14.27 -5.58 1.61
N GLY A 176 -15.42 -5.97 2.18
CA GLY A 176 -15.79 -5.60 3.55
C GLY A 176 -16.14 -4.12 3.73
N VAL A 177 -16.45 -3.43 2.61
CA VAL A 177 -16.94 -2.05 2.58
C VAL A 177 -18.07 -1.93 1.57
N THR A 178 -18.99 -1.01 1.82
CA THR A 178 -20.14 -0.68 0.98
C THR A 178 -19.96 0.74 0.44
N VAL A 179 -20.29 0.94 -0.84
CA VAL A 179 -20.29 2.29 -1.45
C VAL A 179 -21.51 3.05 -0.96
N ARG A 180 -21.29 4.27 -0.46
CA ARG A 180 -22.37 5.17 -0.06
C ARG A 180 -22.96 5.82 -1.31
N GLN A 181 -23.91 5.13 -1.94
CA GLN A 181 -24.46 5.49 -3.25
C GLN A 181 -24.92 6.97 -3.33
N ARG A 182 -25.67 7.45 -2.33
CA ARG A 182 -26.12 8.85 -2.25
C ARG A 182 -24.97 9.87 -2.19
N VAL A 183 -23.83 9.49 -1.60
CA VAL A 183 -22.65 10.35 -1.58
C VAL A 183 -21.97 10.31 -2.94
N LEU A 184 -21.78 9.11 -3.51
CA LEU A 184 -21.18 8.94 -4.83
C LEU A 184 -21.89 9.76 -5.91
N GLU A 185 -23.23 9.75 -5.91
CA GLU A 185 -24.06 10.50 -6.87
C GLU A 185 -23.76 12.00 -6.87
N ARG A 186 -23.45 12.60 -5.71
CA ARG A 186 -23.10 14.03 -5.60
C ARG A 186 -21.78 14.39 -6.29
N PHE A 187 -20.89 13.42 -6.47
CA PHE A 187 -19.58 13.60 -7.12
C PHE A 187 -19.53 12.97 -8.52
N CYS A 188 -20.66 12.45 -9.01
CA CYS A 188 -20.73 11.81 -10.31
C CYS A 188 -20.69 12.88 -11.42
N VAL A 189 -19.55 12.98 -12.12
CA VAL A 189 -19.40 13.87 -13.27
C VAL A 189 -20.01 13.27 -14.55
N ARG A 190 -19.96 11.94 -14.68
CA ARG A 190 -20.51 11.21 -15.82
C ARG A 190 -20.95 9.82 -15.37
N GLN A 191 -22.17 9.46 -15.75
CA GLN A 191 -22.68 8.10 -15.66
C GLN A 191 -22.94 7.58 -17.07
N SER A 192 -22.63 6.31 -17.31
CA SER A 192 -22.96 5.65 -18.57
C SER A 192 -23.37 4.23 -18.22
N ALA A 193 -24.51 3.79 -18.74
CA ALA A 193 -24.88 2.39 -18.66
C ALA A 193 -23.88 1.61 -19.51
N VAL A 194 -23.24 0.61 -18.93
CA VAL A 194 -22.48 -0.37 -19.71
C VAL A 194 -23.51 -1.43 -20.09
N PRO A 195 -23.84 -1.58 -21.38
CA PRO A 195 -24.58 -2.76 -21.81
C PRO A 195 -23.61 -3.92 -21.68
N TRP A 196 -23.70 -4.63 -20.56
CA TRP A 196 -23.16 -5.98 -20.48
C TRP A 196 -23.97 -6.89 -21.39
#